data_AF-H6BD15-F1
#
_entry.id   AF-H6BD15-F1
#
_cell.length_a   1.000
_cell.length_b   1.000
_cell.length_c   1.000
_cell.angle_alpha   90.00
_cell.angle_beta   90.00
_cell.angle_gamma   90.00
#
_symmetry.space_group_name_H-M   'P 1'
#
loop_
_entity.id
_entity.type
_entity.pdbx_description
1 polymer ?
#
loop_
_entity_poly.entity_id
_entity_poly.type
_entity_poly.pdbx_seq_one_letter_code
_entity_poly.pdbx_strand_id
1 'polypeptide(L)' 'RLITGDEISKRAKFAFVTWIGKNVKPLLKARVSTDKAFVKEVLRTFAVEISADDVTDITENKIRDSVVRAGGASYGTGN' A
#
# COMPACT_ATOMS: atom_id res chain seq x y z
N ARG A 1 -8.13 1.92 6.42
CA ARG A 1 -8.76 2.96 5.57
C ARG A 1 -8.13 4.29 5.92
N LEU A 2 -7.48 4.97 4.97
CA LEU A 2 -6.91 6.31 5.18
C LEU A 2 -7.76 7.35 4.44
N ILE A 3 -7.95 8.53 5.03
CA ILE A 3 -8.68 9.65 4.44
C ILE A 3 -7.67 10.75 4.11
N THR A 4 -7.53 11.13 2.84
CA THR A 4 -6.59 12.18 2.41
C THR A 4 -7.26 13.10 1.37
N GLY A 5 -7.25 14.42 1.59
CA GLY A 5 -7.74 15.47 0.69
C GLY A 5 -8.32 16.68 1.44
N ASP A 6 -8.14 17.89 0.87
CA ASP A 6 -8.76 19.14 1.36
C ASP A 6 -10.30 19.07 1.26
N GLU A 7 -11.00 19.95 1.98
CA GLU A 7 -12.42 19.89 2.41
C GLU A 7 -13.49 19.47 1.38
N ILE A 8 -13.18 19.41 0.08
CA ILE A 8 -14.15 19.15 -1.00
C ILE A 8 -13.99 17.74 -1.64
N SER A 9 -12.97 16.93 -1.30
CA SER A 9 -12.87 15.54 -1.83
C SER A 9 -12.19 14.53 -0.90
N LYS A 10 -12.88 14.14 0.17
CA LYS A 10 -12.45 13.04 1.06
C LYS A 10 -12.73 11.67 0.43
N ARG A 11 -11.89 11.23 -0.51
CA ARG A 11 -11.94 9.84 -1.02
C ARG A 11 -11.12 8.92 -0.14
N ALA A 12 -11.70 7.79 0.25
CA ALA A 12 -10.96 6.74 0.94
C ALA A 12 -9.93 6.15 -0.02
N LYS A 13 -8.67 6.09 0.43
CA LYS A 13 -7.61 5.39 -0.29
C LYS A 13 -7.28 4.08 0.42
N PHE A 14 -7.05 3.04 -0.38
CA PHE A 14 -6.71 1.71 0.09
C PHE A 14 -5.25 1.40 -0.27
N ALA A 15 -4.53 0.77 0.64
CA ALA A 15 -3.21 0.21 0.40
C ALA A 15 -3.34 -1.32 0.41
N PHE A 16 -2.75 -1.98 -0.57
CA PHE A 16 -2.66 -3.43 -0.59
C PHE A 16 -1.28 -3.86 -0.07
N VAL A 17 -1.25 -4.52 1.09
CA VAL A 17 -0.01 -4.94 1.74
C VAL A 17 0.16 -6.44 1.58
N THR A 18 1.27 -6.85 0.96
CA THR A 18 1.71 -8.24 0.88
C THR A 18 2.76 -8.49 1.96
N TRP A 19 2.41 -9.29 2.97
CA TRP A 19 3.31 -9.66 4.05
C TRP A 19 4.00 -10.99 3.78
N ILE A 20 5.33 -11.02 3.81
CA ILE A 20 6.11 -12.25 3.70
C ILE A 20 7.20 -12.26 4.77
N GLY A 21 6.93 -12.86 5.93
CA GLY A 21 7.88 -12.89 7.04
C GLY A 21 9.26 -13.43 6.66
N LYS A 22 10.31 -12.92 7.31
CA LYS A 22 11.72 -13.25 7.05
C LYS A 22 12.04 -14.75 7.10
N ASN A 23 11.32 -15.51 7.93
CA ASN A 23 11.55 -16.94 8.16
C ASN A 23 10.74 -17.86 7.22
N VAL A 24 10.00 -17.32 6.25
CA VAL A 24 9.26 -18.12 5.27
C VAL A 24 10.23 -18.81 4.32
N LYS A 25 10.02 -20.11 4.09
CA LYS A 25 10.85 -20.92 3.17
C LYS A 25 10.89 -20.30 1.77
N PRO A 26 12.03 -20.31 1.06
CA PRO A 26 12.18 -19.68 -0.26
C PRO A 26 11.12 -20.10 -1.28
N LEU A 27 10.76 -21.39 -1.31
CA LEU A 27 9.75 -21.90 -2.24
C LEU A 27 8.35 -21.32 -1.98
N LEU A 28 7.99 -21.14 -0.71
CA LEU A 28 6.72 -20.52 -0.33
C LEU A 28 6.73 -19.04 -0.69
N LYS A 29 7.85 -18.34 -0.46
CA LYS A 29 8.04 -16.93 -0.86
C LYS A 29 7.90 -16.75 -2.39
N ALA A 30 8.42 -17.66 -3.19
CA ALA A 30 8.27 -17.62 -4.65
C ALA A 30 6.80 -17.73 -5.10
N ARG A 31 6.03 -18.60 -4.44
CA ARG A 31 4.59 -18.82 -4.74
C ARG A 31 3.73 -17.58 -4.48
N VAL A 32 4.11 -16.72 -3.54
CA VAL A 32 3.37 -15.49 -3.20
C VAL A 32 3.16 -14.60 -4.43
N SER A 33 4.09 -14.58 -5.39
CA SER A 33 3.93 -13.78 -6.61
C SER A 33 2.69 -14.18 -7.43
N THR A 34 2.46 -15.48 -7.56
CA THR A 34 1.29 -16.07 -8.23
C THR A 34 0.03 -15.84 -7.43
N ASP A 35 0.05 -16.15 -6.13
CA ASP A 35 -1.13 -15.96 -5.27
C ASP A 35 -1.56 -14.49 -5.22
N LYS A 36 -0.58 -13.56 -5.20
CA LYS A 36 -0.82 -12.11 -5.26
C LYS A 36 -1.50 -11.70 -6.56
N ALA A 37 -1.13 -12.30 -7.70
CA ALA A 37 -1.77 -12.01 -8.98
C ALA A 37 -3.27 -12.36 -8.93
N PHE A 38 -3.61 -13.54 -8.39
CA PHE A 38 -5.01 -13.95 -8.20
C PHE A 38 -5.77 -13.01 -7.24
N VAL A 39 -5.16 -12.59 -6.13
CA VAL A 39 -5.80 -11.64 -5.20
C VAL A 39 -6.11 -10.31 -5.90
N LYS A 40 -5.23 -9.85 -6.80
CA LYS A 40 -5.44 -8.59 -7.55
C LYS A 40 -6.56 -8.68 -8.60
N GLU A 41 -6.98 -9.88 -9.00
CA GLU A 41 -8.17 -10.05 -9.85
C GLU A 41 -9.47 -9.68 -9.12
N VAL A 42 -9.49 -9.86 -7.80
CA VAL A 42 -10.62 -9.53 -6.91
C VAL A 42 -10.44 -8.13 -6.33
N LEU A 43 -9.25 -7.82 -5.80
CA LEU A 43 -8.92 -6.55 -5.15
C LEU A 43 -8.37 -5.56 -6.18
N ARG A 44 -9.26 -5.04 -7.03
CA ARG A 44 -8.90 -4.23 -8.21
C ARG A 44 -8.56 -2.78 -7.92
N THR A 45 -8.99 -2.24 -6.77
CA THR A 45 -8.87 -0.81 -6.47
C THR A 45 -8.05 -0.58 -5.20
N PHE A 46 -6.81 -0.12 -5.39
CA PHE A 46 -5.91 0.32 -4.35
C PHE A 46 -5.00 1.43 -4.91
N ALA A 47 -4.57 2.35 -4.05
CA ALA A 47 -3.71 3.47 -4.42
C ALA A 47 -2.23 3.07 -4.46
N VAL A 48 -1.82 2.12 -3.62
CA VAL A 48 -0.45 1.60 -3.53
C VAL A 48 -0.43 0.11 -3.22
N GLU A 49 0.60 -0.56 -3.71
CA GLU A 49 0.96 -1.92 -3.35
C GLU A 49 2.28 -1.87 -2.56
N ILE A 50 2.31 -2.54 -1.40
CA ILE A 50 3.47 -2.55 -0.50
C ILE A 50 3.82 -4.01 -0.22
N SER A 51 5.08 -4.38 -0.39
CA SER A 51 5.60 -5.68 0.07
C SER A 51 6.43 -5.44 1.32
N ALA A 52 6.17 -6.20 2.39
CA ALA A 52 6.86 -6.03 3.67
C ALA A 52 7.20 -7.40 4.28
N ASP A 53 8.35 -7.46 4.96
CA ASP A 53 8.79 -8.62 5.73
C ASP A 53 9.09 -8.30 7.21
N ASP A 54 8.96 -7.03 7.59
CA ASP A 54 9.17 -6.50 8.93
C ASP A 54 8.03 -5.56 9.35
N VAL A 55 7.58 -5.69 10.61
CA VAL A 55 6.44 -4.93 11.15
C VAL A 55 6.77 -3.44 11.19
N THR A 56 8.06 -3.10 11.35
CA THR A 56 8.54 -1.72 11.33
C THR A 56 8.35 -1.04 9.97
N ASP A 57 8.11 -1.80 8.90
CA ASP A 57 7.77 -1.26 7.57
C ASP A 57 6.27 -0.96 7.40
N ILE A 58 5.43 -1.49 8.28
CA ILE A 58 3.98 -1.27 8.27
C ILE A 58 3.62 -0.26 9.37
N THR A 59 4.05 0.99 9.18
CA THR A 59 3.64 2.10 10.03
C THR A 59 2.68 3.02 9.29
N GLU A 60 1.80 3.69 10.04
CA GLU A 60 0.82 4.59 9.46
C GLU A 60 1.47 5.68 8.60
N ASN A 61 2.57 6.28 9.08
CA ASN A 61 3.30 7.33 8.37
C ASN A 61 3.85 6.82 7.03
N LYS A 62 4.56 5.67 7.02
CA LYS A 62 5.12 5.08 5.79
C LYS A 62 4.04 4.77 4.75
N ILE A 63 2.89 4.25 5.19
CA ILE A 63 1.76 3.93 4.31
C ILE A 63 1.13 5.22 3.79
N ARG A 64 0.91 6.21 4.66
CA ARG A 64 0.33 7.51 4.31
C ARG A 64 1.19 8.23 3.27
N ASP A 65 2.51 8.29 3.49
CA ASP A 65 3.45 8.93 2.57
C ASP A 65 3.45 8.26 1.21
N SER A 66 3.38 6.92 1.19
CA SER A 66 3.28 6.14 -0.04
C SER A 66 1.98 6.45 -0.80
N VAL A 67 0.86 6.52 -0.09
CA VAL A 67 -0.47 6.85 -0.63
C VAL A 67 -0.56 8.28 -1.14
N VAL A 68 0.09 9.23 -0.47
CA VAL A 68 0.19 10.64 -0.90
C VAL A 68 1.02 10.72 -2.18
N ARG A 69 2.19 10.09 -2.20
CA ARG A 69 3.10 10.05 -3.35
C ARG A 69 2.46 9.46 -4.60
N ALA A 70 1.80 8.31 -4.46
CA ALA A 70 1.08 7.68 -5.57
C ALA A 70 -0.16 8.48 -6.02
N GLY A 71 -0.70 9.31 -5.14
CA GLY A 71 -1.84 10.18 -5.42
C GLY A 71 -1.51 11.45 -6.20
N GLY A 72 -0.23 11.74 -6.48
CA GLY A 72 0.21 12.87 -7.32
C GLY A 72 -0.10 14.28 -6.81
N ALA A 73 -0.81 14.43 -5.69
CA ALA A 73 -1.22 15.70 -5.13
C ALA A 73 -0.29 16.12 -3.98
N SER A 74 0.84 16.73 -4.33
CA SER A 74 1.51 17.66 -3.44
C SER A 74 1.04 19.06 -3.85
N TYR A 75 -0.14 19.47 -3.39
CA TYR A 75 -0.47 20.90 -3.33
C TYR A 75 0.37 21.47 -2.19
N GLY A 76 1.67 21.63 -2.44
CA GLY A 76 2.51 22.52 -1.66
C GLY A 76 1.95 23.91 -1.88
N THR A 77 1.19 24.40 -0.91
CA THR A 77 0.91 25.81 -0.78
C THR A 77 2.27 26.49 -0.70
N GLY A 78 2.63 27.20 -1.76
CA GLY A 78 3.78 28.10 -1.71
C GLY A 78 3.57 29.07 -0.57
N ASN A 79 4.52 29.08 0.36
CA ASN A 79 4.88 30.22 1.20
C ASN A 79 6.40 30.19 1.34
#